data_AF-A0AAU4E6J0-F1
#
_entry.id   AF-A0AAU4E6J0-F1
#
_cell.length_a   1.000
_cell.length_b   1.000
_cell.length_c   1.000
_cell.angle_alpha   90.00
_cell.angle_beta   90.00
_cell.angle_gamma   90.00
#
_symmetry.space_group_name_H-M   'P 1'
#
loop_
_entity.id
_entity.type
_entity.pdbx_description
1 polymer ?
#
loop_
_entity_poly.entity_id
_entity_poly.type
_entity_poly.pdbx_seq_one_letter_code
_entity_poly.pdbx_strand_id
1 'polypeptide(L)'
;MQSWLTMLGEATATGRTFARVRVVTTPLTDYSRFGVWCSQFTGSAGEDIRYLPRDQAGDLPQHDYWLFDSRKLVRMHFDEHMTFLGGEVIEDPAEIVRHNYWRDVARHHAVRREDFATE
;
A
#
# COMPACT_ATOMS: atom_id res chain seq x y z
N MET A 1 -19.11 2.67 -15.43
CA MET A 1 -18.12 2.23 -14.43
C MET A 1 -16.90 3.14 -14.59
N GLN A 2 -16.59 3.96 -13.59
CA GLN A 2 -15.43 4.86 -13.66
C GLN A 2 -14.14 4.06 -13.48
N SER A 3 -13.08 4.42 -14.21
CA SER A 3 -11.79 3.77 -14.04
C SER A 3 -11.17 4.15 -12.70
N TRP A 4 -10.37 3.25 -12.12
CA TRP A 4 -9.63 3.51 -10.88
C TRP A 4 -8.75 4.77 -10.99
N LEU A 5 -8.07 4.94 -12.13
CA LEU A 5 -7.18 6.09 -12.36
C LEU A 5 -7.93 7.42 -12.41
N THR A 6 -9.12 7.44 -13.03
CA THR A 6 -9.98 8.63 -13.05
C THR A 6 -10.42 8.99 -11.63
N MET A 7 -10.83 7.99 -10.84
CA MET A 7 -11.24 8.19 -9.44
C MET A 7 -10.08 8.75 -8.58
N LEU A 8 -8.87 8.21 -8.74
CA LEU A 8 -7.67 8.73 -8.07
C LEU A 8 -7.40 10.18 -8.45
N GLY A 9 -7.42 10.52 -9.76
CA GLY A 9 -7.14 11.87 -10.23
C GLY A 9 -8.16 12.89 -9.72
N GLU A 10 -9.45 12.57 -9.75
CA GLU A 10 -10.50 13.46 -9.22
C GLU A 10 -10.37 13.63 -7.70
N ALA A 11 -10.13 12.54 -6.97
CA ALA A 11 -10.02 12.60 -5.53
C ALA A 11 -8.80 13.43 -5.08
N THR A 12 -7.65 13.23 -5.72
CA THR A 12 -6.42 13.97 -5.42
C THR A 12 -6.53 15.44 -5.80
N ALA A 13 -7.22 15.77 -6.89
CA ALA A 13 -7.54 17.15 -7.26
C ALA A 13 -8.39 17.89 -6.20
N THR A 14 -9.18 17.15 -5.40
CA THR A 14 -9.94 17.70 -4.26
C THR A 14 -9.14 17.74 -2.94
N GLY A 15 -7.83 17.44 -2.97
CA GLY A 15 -6.95 17.46 -1.80
C GLY A 15 -6.93 16.18 -0.98
N ARG A 16 -7.56 15.08 -1.43
CA ARG A 16 -7.47 13.78 -0.76
C ARG A 16 -6.12 13.13 -1.03
N THR A 17 -5.57 12.44 -0.04
CA THR A 17 -4.29 11.71 -0.19
C THR A 17 -4.55 10.22 -0.38
N PHE A 18 -3.96 9.67 -1.44
CA PHE A 18 -3.83 8.22 -1.63
C PHE A 18 -2.36 7.87 -1.52
N ALA A 19 -2.02 7.00 -0.57
CA ALA A 19 -0.65 6.56 -0.35
C ALA A 19 -0.61 5.05 -0.13
N ARG A 20 0.46 4.42 -0.59
CA ARG A 20 0.66 2.98 -0.48
C ARG A 20 2.12 2.66 -0.25
N VAL A 21 2.39 1.79 0.71
CA VAL A 21 3.70 1.14 0.87
C VAL A 21 3.56 -0.31 0.46
N ARG A 22 4.42 -0.79 -0.44
CA ARG A 22 4.51 -2.19 -0.83
C ARG A 22 5.75 -2.81 -0.19
N VAL A 23 5.55 -3.81 0.66
CA VAL A 23 6.65 -4.61 1.20
C VAL A 23 7.00 -5.70 0.19
N VAL A 24 8.23 -5.71 -0.30
CA VAL A 24 8.65 -6.58 -1.41
C VAL A 24 9.87 -7.41 -1.02
N THR A 25 9.92 -8.65 -1.48
CA THR A 25 11.11 -9.50 -1.34
C THR A 25 12.03 -9.26 -2.53
N THR A 26 13.32 -9.03 -2.28
CA THR A 26 14.36 -8.90 -3.30
C THR A 26 15.17 -10.20 -3.40
N PRO A 27 15.53 -10.67 -4.61
CA PRO A 27 15.21 -10.08 -5.92
C PRO A 27 13.71 -10.20 -6.27
N LEU A 28 13.20 -9.21 -7.00
CA LEU A 28 11.78 -9.15 -7.38
C LEU A 28 11.40 -10.26 -8.36
N THR A 29 10.28 -10.93 -8.07
CA THR A 29 9.59 -11.80 -9.04
C THR A 29 9.11 -10.99 -10.25
N ASP A 30 8.87 -11.65 -11.38
CA ASP A 30 8.37 -10.99 -12.59
C ASP A 30 7.03 -10.28 -12.34
N TYR A 31 6.15 -10.89 -11.55
CA TYR A 31 4.90 -10.27 -11.13
C TYR A 31 5.12 -8.99 -10.32
N SER A 32 6.08 -9.00 -9.39
CA SER A 32 6.41 -7.82 -8.59
C SER A 32 7.01 -6.71 -9.45
N ARG A 33 7.89 -7.04 -10.42
CA ARG A 33 8.44 -6.08 -11.39
C ARG A 33 7.34 -5.48 -12.27
N PHE A 34 6.40 -6.29 -12.73
CA PHE A 34 5.22 -5.80 -13.44
C PHE A 34 4.38 -4.85 -12.56
N GLY A 35 4.20 -5.18 -11.28
CA GLY A 35 3.54 -4.31 -10.30
C GLY A 35 4.24 -2.96 -10.12
N VAL A 36 5.58 -2.94 -10.09
CA VAL A 36 6.38 -1.71 -10.09
C VAL A 36 6.13 -0.90 -11.35
N TRP A 37 6.22 -1.52 -12.53
CA TRP A 37 5.97 -0.87 -13.82
C TRP A 37 4.57 -0.25 -13.87
N CYS A 38 3.51 -1.00 -13.52
CA CYS A 38 2.14 -0.48 -13.50
C CYS A 38 1.94 0.69 -12.54
N SER A 39 2.68 0.76 -11.44
CA SER A 39 2.50 1.83 -10.45
C SER A 39 2.87 3.23 -10.95
N GLN A 40 3.54 3.34 -12.11
CA GLN A 40 3.74 4.64 -12.76
C GLN A 40 2.41 5.30 -13.16
N PHE A 41 1.38 4.52 -13.51
CA PHE A 41 0.10 5.05 -13.94
C PHE A 41 -0.72 5.61 -12.77
N THR A 42 -0.68 4.95 -11.61
CA THR A 42 -1.34 5.45 -10.41
C THR A 42 -0.57 6.61 -9.79
N GLY A 43 0.76 6.59 -9.85
CA GLY A 43 1.63 7.73 -9.50
C GLY A 43 1.28 8.98 -10.30
N SER A 44 1.16 8.87 -11.62
CA SER A 44 0.72 9.97 -12.49
C SER A 44 -0.71 10.44 -12.21
N ALA A 45 -1.56 9.59 -11.62
CA ALA A 45 -2.91 9.94 -11.16
C ALA A 45 -2.96 10.51 -9.73
N GLY A 46 -1.80 10.67 -9.07
CA GLY A 46 -1.67 11.33 -7.76
C GLY A 46 -1.49 10.39 -6.56
N GLU A 47 -1.30 9.08 -6.74
CA GLU A 47 -0.97 8.16 -5.64
C GLU A 47 0.51 8.28 -5.21
N ASP A 48 0.78 8.48 -3.92
CA ASP A 48 2.14 8.36 -3.33
C ASP A 48 2.44 6.89 -3.06
N ILE A 49 3.03 6.21 -4.05
CA ILE A 49 3.42 4.81 -3.95
C ILE A 49 4.90 4.64 -3.64
N ARG A 50 5.18 3.79 -2.65
CA ARG A 50 6.51 3.54 -2.11
C ARG A 50 6.78 2.05 -1.93
N TYR A 51 8.06 1.69 -1.89
CA TYR A 51 8.53 0.32 -1.80
C TYR A 51 9.44 0.18 -0.57
N LEU A 52 9.26 -0.92 0.15
CA LEU A 52 10.04 -1.28 1.33
C LEU A 52 10.58 -2.71 1.15
N PRO A 53 11.90 -2.90 1.06
CA PRO A 53 12.49 -4.24 1.10
C PRO A 53 12.08 -4.99 2.37
N ARG A 54 11.68 -6.26 2.23
CA ARG A 54 11.12 -7.07 3.33
C ARG A 54 12.10 -7.28 4.48
N ASP A 55 13.39 -7.32 4.20
CA ASP A 55 14.47 -7.38 5.20
C ASP A 55 14.59 -6.10 6.05
N GLN A 56 14.05 -4.97 5.56
CA GLN A 56 13.97 -3.70 6.28
C GLN A 56 12.61 -3.45 6.93
N ALA A 57 11.65 -4.38 6.78
CA ALA A 57 10.29 -4.20 7.28
C ALA A 57 10.16 -4.41 8.80
N GLY A 58 11.17 -4.95 9.48
CA GLY A 58 11.18 -5.11 10.94
C GLY A 58 9.91 -5.78 11.48
N ASP A 59 9.29 -5.14 12.48
CA ASP A 59 8.08 -5.61 13.17
C ASP A 59 6.76 -5.12 12.52
N LEU A 60 6.78 -4.77 11.22
CA LEU A 60 5.57 -4.48 10.46
C LEU A 60 4.66 -5.73 10.37
N PRO A 61 3.34 -5.53 10.20
CA PRO A 61 2.41 -6.64 10.14
C PRO A 61 2.67 -7.51 8.91
N GLN A 62 2.45 -8.82 9.06
CA GLN A 62 2.57 -9.80 7.97
C GLN A 62 1.28 -9.93 7.14
N HIS A 63 0.37 -8.97 7.26
CA HIS A 63 -0.88 -8.93 6.52
C HIS A 63 -1.07 -7.56 5.87
N ASP A 64 -1.76 -7.58 4.74
CA ASP A 64 -2.13 -6.35 4.03
C ASP A 64 -3.35 -5.71 4.69
N TYR A 65 -3.42 -4.39 4.64
CA TYR A 65 -4.56 -3.64 5.14
C TYR A 65 -4.73 -2.31 4.42
N TRP A 66 -5.97 -1.81 4.42
CA TRP A 66 -6.31 -0.45 4.06
C TRP A 66 -6.65 0.35 5.31
N LEU A 67 -6.26 1.62 5.31
CA LEU A 67 -6.58 2.56 6.37
C LEU A 67 -7.19 3.82 5.74
N PHE A 68 -8.40 4.16 6.18
CA PHE A 68 -9.14 5.33 5.70
C PHE A 68 -9.29 6.34 6.83
N ASP A 69 -8.96 7.60 6.54
CA ASP A 69 -9.05 8.75 7.45
C ASP A 69 -8.44 8.48 8.85
N SER A 70 -7.44 7.60 8.94
CA SER A 70 -6.83 7.15 10.20
C SER A 70 -7.79 6.52 11.22
N ARG A 71 -9.02 6.16 10.81
CA ARG A 71 -10.10 5.72 11.72
C ARG A 71 -10.87 4.48 11.27
N LYS A 72 -10.72 4.05 10.01
CA LYS A 72 -11.37 2.85 9.47
C LYS A 72 -10.32 1.93 8.91
N LEU A 73 -10.21 0.75 9.51
CA LEU A 73 -9.26 -0.28 9.15
C LEU A 73 -9.98 -1.40 8.39
N VAL A 74 -9.40 -1.83 7.27
CA VAL A 74 -9.83 -3.03 6.57
C VAL A 74 -8.64 -3.97 6.44
N ARG A 75 -8.67 -5.09 7.16
CA ARG A 75 -7.65 -6.13 7.04
C ARG A 75 -7.96 -7.01 5.82
N MET A 76 -6.96 -7.26 4.98
CA MET A 76 -7.11 -8.11 3.81
C MET A 76 -6.69 -9.54 4.15
N HIS A 77 -7.51 -10.50 3.74
CA HIS A 77 -7.27 -11.93 3.97
C HIS A 77 -6.93 -12.61 2.65
N PHE A 78 -5.86 -13.40 2.68
CA PHE A 78 -5.38 -14.20 1.56
C PHE A 78 -5.18 -15.65 2.02
N ASP A 79 -5.38 -16.60 1.10
CA ASP A 79 -5.01 -17.99 1.36
C ASP A 79 -3.50 -18.23 1.15
N GLU A 80 -3.07 -19.48 1.35
CA GLU A 80 -1.68 -19.91 1.15
C GLU A 80 -1.17 -19.78 -0.29
N HIS A 81 -2.09 -19.62 -1.26
CA HIS A 81 -1.78 -19.41 -2.67
C HIS A 81 -1.86 -17.93 -3.08
N MET A 82 -1.96 -17.02 -2.11
CA MET A 82 -2.10 -15.57 -2.34
C MET A 82 -3.41 -15.19 -3.07
N THR A 83 -4.44 -16.04 -2.99
CA THR A 83 -5.78 -15.73 -3.49
C THR A 83 -6.47 -14.81 -2.50
N PHE A 84 -7.04 -13.71 -2.97
CA PHE A 84 -7.79 -12.80 -2.12
C PHE A 84 -9.12 -13.42 -1.67
N LEU A 85 -9.29 -13.57 -0.36
CA LEU A 85 -10.48 -14.16 0.26
C LEU A 85 -11.51 -13.11 0.68
N GLY A 86 -11.08 -11.88 0.95
CA GLY A 86 -11.95 -10.79 1.36
C GLY A 86 -11.29 -9.79 2.29
N GLY A 87 -12.06 -8.74 2.63
CA GLY A 87 -11.66 -7.71 3.59
C GLY A 87 -12.53 -7.74 4.83
N GLU A 88 -11.91 -7.68 6.01
CA GLU A 88 -12.58 -7.55 7.30
C GLU A 88 -12.49 -6.10 7.78
N VAL A 89 -13.63 -5.49 8.10
CA VAL A 89 -13.66 -4.16 8.71
C VAL A 89 -13.43 -4.31 10.21
N ILE A 90 -12.38 -3.65 10.72
CA ILE A 90 -12.03 -3.67 12.14
C ILE A 90 -12.36 -2.31 12.73
N GLU A 91 -13.20 -2.32 13.78
CA GLU A 91 -13.67 -1.11 14.48
C GLU A 91 -12.99 -0.88 15.83
N ASP A 92 -12.15 -1.83 16.29
CA ASP A 92 -11.40 -1.69 17.54
C ASP A 92 -10.42 -0.51 17.47
N PRO A 93 -10.56 0.52 18.33
CA PRO A 93 -9.67 1.67 18.35
C PRO A 93 -8.20 1.30 18.61
N ALA A 94 -7.91 0.28 19.42
CA ALA A 94 -6.54 -0.12 19.71
C ALA A 94 -5.86 -0.70 18.47
N GLU A 95 -6.58 -1.51 17.70
CA GLU A 95 -6.11 -2.03 16.41
C GLU A 95 -5.87 -0.90 15.42
N ILE A 96 -6.81 0.05 15.31
CA ILE A 96 -6.69 1.19 14.41
C ILE A 96 -5.45 2.04 14.76
N VAL A 97 -5.22 2.35 16.04
CA VAL A 97 -4.05 3.12 16.48
C VAL A 97 -2.75 2.38 16.14
N ARG A 98 -2.70 1.06 16.37
CA ARG A 98 -1.53 0.25 16.03
C ARG A 98 -1.24 0.24 14.53
N HIS A 99 -2.27 0.16 13.69
CA HIS A 99 -2.10 0.20 12.23
C HIS A 99 -1.72 1.61 11.73
N ASN A 100 -2.16 2.68 12.39
CA ASN A 100 -1.65 4.03 12.12
C ASN A 100 -0.14 4.13 12.39
N TYR A 101 0.33 3.57 13.52
CA TYR A 101 1.76 3.52 13.83
C TYR A 101 2.54 2.75 12.75
N TRP A 102 2.06 1.57 12.35
CA TRP A 102 2.70 0.78 11.30
C TRP A 102 2.72 1.50 9.94
N ARG A 103 1.67 2.24 9.58
CA ARG A 103 1.67 3.09 8.38
C ARG A 103 2.82 4.09 8.43
N ASP A 104 3.01 4.77 9.55
CA ASP A 104 4.02 5.83 9.68
C ASP A 104 5.44 5.25 9.66
N VAL A 105 5.67 4.13 10.34
CA VAL A 105 6.94 3.38 10.29
C VAL A 105 7.23 2.90 8.87
N ALA A 106 6.27 2.24 8.23
CA ALA A 106 6.42 1.74 6.86
C ALA A 106 6.75 2.88 5.89
N ARG A 107 6.07 4.02 6.01
CA ARG A 107 6.30 5.18 5.13
C ARG A 107 7.64 5.86 5.39
N HIS A 108 8.15 5.84 6.61
CA HIS A 108 9.46 6.39 6.96
C HIS A 108 10.59 5.60 6.29
N HIS A 109 10.51 4.26 6.30
CA HIS A 109 11.54 3.40 5.72
C HIS A 109 11.38 3.15 4.22
N ALA A 110 10.18 3.37 3.65
CA ALA A 110 9.93 3.12 2.24
C ALA A 110 10.47 4.23 1.32
N VAL A 111 11.09 3.81 0.22
CA VAL A 111 11.60 4.67 -0.85
C VAL A 111 10.54 4.89 -1.92
N ARG A 112 10.63 5.99 -2.67
CA ARG A 112 9.68 6.28 -3.76
C ARG A 112 9.87 5.30 -4.91
N ARG A 113 8.82 5.12 -5.72
CA ARG A 113 8.86 4.25 -6.90
C ARG A 113 10.00 4.60 -7.86
N GLU A 114 10.23 5.88 -8.10
CA GLU A 114 11.25 6.36 -9.05
C GLU A 114 12.65 5.94 -8.60
N ASP A 115 12.94 6.10 -7.31
CA ASP A 115 14.21 5.69 -6.71
C ASP A 115 14.35 4.17 -6.74
N PHE A 116 13.30 3.45 -6.34
CA PHE A 116 13.28 1.98 -6.29
C PHE A 116 13.40 1.31 -7.67
N ALA A 117 12.81 1.91 -8.72
CA ALA A 117 12.84 1.32 -10.07
C ALA A 117 14.17 1.52 -10.80
N THR A 118 15.09 2.30 -10.24
CA THR A 118 16.41 2.61 -10.81
C THR A 118 17.51 1.70 -10.25
N GLU A 119 17.25 1.00 -9.15
CA GLU A 119 18.11 -0.04 -8.56
C GLU A 119 18.03 -1.37 -9.32
#